data_AF-A0A534U6T1-F1
#
_entry.id   AF-A0A534U6T1-F1
#
_cell.length_a   1.000
_cell.length_b   1.000
_cell.length_c   1.000
_cell.angle_alpha   90.00
_cell.angle_beta   90.00
_cell.angle_gamma   90.00
#
_symmetry.space_group_name_H-M   'P 1'
#
loop_
_entity.id
_entity.type
_entity.pdbx_description
1 polymer ?
#
loop_
_entity_poly.entity_id
_entity_poly.type
_entity_poly.pdbx_seq_one_letter_code
_entity_poly.pdbx_strand_id
1 'polypeptide(L)'
;MARKAHDRLGDFTATLRLVPISLIAVAIAIPSAFVALALLRLIGLFTNLFFFQRWDVALVSPAGHHLGLLEVFVPVVGGLIVGVLARYGSERIRGHGIPEAIESIL
;
A
#
# COMPACT_ATOMS: atom_id res chain seq x y z
N MET A 1 -36.24 -20.55 41.25
CA MET A 1 -35.29 -21.60 40.81
C MET A 1 -34.62 -21.10 39.53
N ALA A 2 -33.29 -20.97 39.56
CA ALA A 2 -32.34 -20.78 38.45
C ALA A 2 -32.47 -19.57 37.48
N ARG A 3 -31.62 -18.58 37.77
CA ARG A 3 -31.05 -17.58 36.85
C ARG A 3 -30.21 -18.27 35.74
N LYS A 4 -30.39 -17.86 34.48
CA LYS A 4 -29.38 -17.89 33.40
C LYS A 4 -29.56 -16.54 32.68
N ALA A 5 -28.84 -15.46 32.99
CA ALA A 5 -27.41 -15.27 32.73
C ALA A 5 -26.95 -16.12 31.54
N HIS A 6 -27.01 -15.56 30.34
CA HIS A 6 -25.83 -15.14 29.59
C HIS A 6 -26.29 -14.35 28.37
N ASP A 7 -25.91 -13.07 28.37
CA ASP A 7 -25.65 -12.20 27.23
C ASP A 7 -25.47 -13.00 25.91
N ARG A 8 -26.49 -13.01 25.04
CA ARG A 8 -26.38 -13.69 23.75
C ARG A 8 -25.67 -12.73 22.81
N LEU A 9 -24.34 -12.70 22.91
CA LEU A 9 -23.38 -12.17 21.95
C LEU A 9 -23.58 -12.88 20.60
N GLY A 10 -24.69 -12.57 19.94
CA GLY A 10 -25.23 -13.25 18.78
C GLY A 10 -25.29 -12.36 17.54
N ASP A 11 -24.40 -11.39 17.43
CA ASP A 11 -24.28 -10.51 16.25
C ASP A 11 -23.49 -11.18 15.10
N PHE A 12 -23.38 -12.50 15.11
CA PHE A 12 -22.82 -13.32 14.03
C PHE A 12 -23.92 -14.00 13.20
N THR A 13 -25.03 -13.33 12.97
CA THR A 13 -26.06 -13.86 12.06
C THR A 13 -25.66 -13.56 10.62
N ALA A 14 -24.91 -14.49 10.01
CA ALA A 14 -24.59 -14.47 8.59
C ALA A 14 -25.87 -14.60 7.76
N THR A 15 -26.46 -13.46 7.42
CA THR A 15 -27.68 -13.38 6.60
C THR A 15 -27.30 -13.57 5.13
N LEU A 16 -28.23 -13.99 4.27
CA LEU A 16 -28.04 -14.07 2.80
C LEU A 16 -27.47 -12.79 2.17
N ARG A 17 -27.65 -11.61 2.81
CA ARG A 17 -27.04 -10.33 2.42
C ARG A 17 -25.52 -10.31 2.49
N LEU A 18 -24.90 -11.22 3.25
CA LEU A 18 -23.45 -11.35 3.34
C LEU A 18 -22.85 -11.78 1.99
N VAL A 19 -23.53 -12.68 1.27
CA VAL A 19 -23.05 -13.21 -0.02
C VAL A 19 -22.78 -12.12 -1.06
N PRO A 20 -23.73 -11.22 -1.39
CA PRO A 20 -23.45 -10.16 -2.36
C PRO A 20 -22.40 -9.16 -1.87
N ILE A 21 -22.34 -8.86 -0.56
CA ILE A 21 -21.32 -7.96 0.01
C ILE A 21 -19.92 -8.57 -0.14
N SER A 22 -19.77 -9.86 0.18
CA SER A 22 -18.50 -10.58 0.01
C SER A 22 -18.08 -10.66 -1.46
N LEU A 23 -19.02 -10.84 -2.39
CA LEU A 23 -18.72 -10.83 -3.83
C LEU A 23 -18.18 -9.47 -4.30
N ILE A 24 -18.81 -8.38 -3.88
CA ILE A 24 -18.34 -7.02 -4.20
C ILE A 24 -16.97 -6.76 -3.58
N ALA A 25 -16.75 -7.19 -2.32
CA ALA A 25 -15.46 -7.05 -1.66
C ALA A 25 -14.35 -7.78 -2.41
N VAL A 26 -14.58 -9.02 -2.85
CA VAL A 26 -13.63 -9.77 -3.68
C VAL A 26 -13.38 -9.07 -5.02
N ALA A 27 -14.43 -8.59 -5.67
CA ALA A 27 -14.32 -7.88 -6.95
C ALA A 27 -13.45 -6.61 -6.85
N ILE A 28 -13.46 -5.91 -5.71
CA ILE A 28 -12.61 -4.73 -5.45
C ILE A 28 -11.20 -5.14 -4.98
N ALA A 29 -11.08 -6.22 -4.20
CA ALA A 29 -9.80 -6.70 -3.68
C ALA A 29 -8.86 -7.19 -4.80
N ILE A 30 -9.40 -7.86 -5.82
CA ILE A 30 -8.61 -8.37 -6.96
C ILE A 30 -7.81 -7.24 -7.66
N PRO A 31 -8.43 -6.16 -8.19
CA PRO A 31 -7.69 -5.09 -8.82
C PRO A 31 -6.76 -4.36 -7.83
N SER A 32 -7.17 -4.21 -6.57
CA SER A 32 -6.31 -3.63 -5.52
C SER A 32 -5.02 -4.42 -5.33
N ALA A 33 -5.09 -5.76 -5.31
CA ALA A 33 -3.92 -6.63 -5.22
C ALA A 33 -2.98 -6.47 -6.41
N PHE A 34 -3.53 -6.33 -7.63
CA PHE A 34 -2.72 -6.05 -8.82
C PHE A 34 -2.04 -4.67 -8.76
N VAL A 35 -2.73 -3.64 -8.26
CA VAL A 35 -2.13 -2.31 -8.04
C VAL A 35 -0.99 -2.41 -7.03
N ALA A 36 -1.18 -3.11 -5.91
CA ALA A 36 -0.13 -3.33 -4.93
C ALA A 36 1.08 -4.07 -5.54
N LEU A 37 0.84 -5.11 -6.34
CA LEU A 37 1.89 -5.83 -7.05
C LEU A 37 2.63 -4.92 -8.04
N ALA A 38 1.91 -4.08 -8.80
CA ALA A 38 2.50 -3.14 -9.73
C ALA A 38 3.39 -2.11 -9.02
N LEU A 39 2.96 -1.60 -7.87
CA LEU A 39 3.77 -0.69 -7.04
C LEU A 39 5.05 -1.38 -6.55
N LEU A 40 4.97 -2.62 -6.08
CA LEU A 40 6.16 -3.40 -5.67
C LEU A 40 7.13 -3.60 -6.85
N ARG A 41 6.61 -3.92 -8.03
CA ARG A 41 7.44 -4.07 -9.25
C ARG A 41 8.07 -2.75 -9.68
N LEU A 42 7.37 -1.64 -9.52
CA LEU A 42 7.88 -0.30 -9.83
C LEU A 42 8.98 0.12 -8.86
N ILE A 43 8.85 -0.19 -7.57
CA ILE A 43 9.92 0.00 -6.59
C ILE A 43 11.17 -0.81 -6.99
N GLY A 44 10.98 -2.08 -7.36
CA GLY A 44 12.05 -2.93 -7.90
C GLY A 44 12.70 -2.31 -9.13
N LEU A 45 11.90 -1.83 -10.08
CA LEU A 45 12.39 -1.20 -11.31
C LEU A 45 13.30 0.00 -11.02
N PHE A 46 12.83 0.96 -10.22
CA PHE A 46 13.63 2.14 -9.91
C PHE A 46 14.87 1.81 -9.09
N THR A 47 14.80 0.82 -8.20
CA THR A 47 15.97 0.35 -7.46
C THR A 47 17.02 -0.22 -8.41
N ASN A 48 16.63 -1.12 -9.32
CA ASN A 48 17.53 -1.69 -10.31
C ASN A 48 18.08 -0.65 -11.29
N LEU A 49 17.24 0.29 -11.73
CA LEU A 49 17.63 1.30 -12.70
C LEU A 49 18.64 2.29 -12.11
N PHE A 50 18.39 2.81 -10.91
CA PHE A 50 19.24 3.86 -10.33
C PHE A 50 20.46 3.30 -9.59
N PHE A 51 20.36 2.14 -8.95
CA PHE A 51 21.48 1.56 -8.20
C PHE A 51 22.32 0.57 -9.03
N PHE A 52 21.72 -0.13 -10.00
CA PHE A 52 22.40 -1.18 -10.76
C PHE A 52 22.44 -0.92 -12.27
N GLN A 53 21.83 0.17 -12.75
CA GLN A 53 21.80 0.56 -14.17
C GLN A 53 21.28 -0.55 -15.09
N ARG A 54 20.38 -1.40 -14.57
CA ARG A 54 19.81 -2.54 -15.28
C ARG A 54 18.29 -2.45 -15.36
N TRP A 55 17.74 -3.02 -16.43
CA TRP A 55 16.29 -3.12 -16.62
C TRP A 55 15.77 -4.42 -16.01
N ASP A 56 15.35 -4.34 -14.75
CA ASP A 56 14.79 -5.48 -14.00
C ASP A 56 13.75 -4.99 -12.98
N VAL A 57 12.71 -5.77 -12.74
CA VAL A 57 11.62 -5.50 -11.78
C VAL A 57 11.71 -6.37 -10.53
N ALA A 58 12.81 -7.13 -10.36
CA ALA A 58 13.08 -7.89 -9.16
C ALA A 58 13.30 -6.96 -7.96
N LEU A 59 12.69 -7.28 -6.82
CA LEU A 59 12.97 -6.58 -5.56
C LEU A 59 14.35 -7.03 -5.06
N VAL A 60 15.32 -6.13 -5.12
CA VAL A 60 16.69 -6.36 -4.67
C VAL A 60 17.09 -5.29 -3.67
N SER A 61 17.97 -5.66 -2.74
CA SER A 61 18.53 -4.69 -1.79
C SER A 61 19.51 -3.74 -2.51
N PRO A 62 19.38 -2.42 -2.34
CA PRO A 62 20.35 -1.46 -2.87
C PRO A 62 21.72 -1.54 -2.18
N ALA A 63 21.85 -2.23 -1.03
CA ALA A 63 23.11 -2.30 -0.28
C ALA A 63 24.29 -2.93 -1.05
N GLY A 64 24.00 -3.76 -2.08
CA GLY A 64 25.02 -4.42 -2.89
C GLY A 64 25.51 -3.62 -4.11
N HIS A 65 25.07 -2.37 -4.28
CA HIS A 65 25.37 -1.56 -5.45
C HIS A 65 26.83 -1.07 -5.49
N HIS A 66 27.28 -0.58 -6.66
CA HIS A 66 28.69 -0.22 -6.90
C HIS A 66 28.91 1.28 -7.20
N LEU A 67 27.97 2.16 -6.85
CA LEU A 67 28.05 3.60 -7.13
C LEU A 67 29.00 4.35 -6.17
N GLY A 68 29.33 3.75 -5.01
CA GLY A 68 30.13 4.42 -3.99
C GLY A 68 29.45 5.69 -3.46
N LEU A 69 30.19 6.78 -3.27
CA LEU A 69 29.64 8.03 -2.72
C LEU A 69 28.52 8.66 -3.56
N LEU A 70 28.39 8.29 -4.84
CA LEU A 70 27.34 8.82 -5.71
C LEU A 70 25.94 8.30 -5.34
N GLU A 71 25.85 7.24 -4.52
CA GLU A 71 24.58 6.71 -4.01
C GLU A 71 23.72 7.80 -3.38
N VAL A 72 24.32 8.73 -2.64
CA VAL A 72 23.63 9.79 -1.89
C VAL A 72 22.83 10.71 -2.81
N PHE A 73 23.23 10.87 -4.07
CA PHE A 73 22.47 11.70 -5.02
C PHE A 73 21.12 11.07 -5.38
N VAL A 74 21.02 9.74 -5.37
CA VAL A 74 19.78 9.04 -5.74
C VAL A 74 18.62 9.39 -4.79
N PRO A 75 18.71 9.21 -3.45
CA PRO A 75 17.64 9.59 -2.54
C PRO A 75 17.48 11.10 -2.42
N VAL A 76 18.54 11.91 -2.59
CA VAL A 76 18.43 13.38 -2.55
C VAL A 76 17.57 13.89 -3.71
N VAL A 77 17.86 13.45 -4.93
CA VAL A 77 17.08 13.85 -6.12
C VAL A 77 15.67 13.25 -6.05
N GLY A 78 15.54 11.97 -5.67
CA GLY A 78 14.23 11.34 -5.50
C GLY A 78 13.35 12.05 -4.47
N GLY A 79 13.92 12.41 -3.31
CA GLY A 79 13.23 13.14 -2.26
C GLY A 79 12.84 14.55 -2.68
N LEU A 80 13.67 15.24 -3.47
CA LEU A 80 13.32 16.55 -4.03
C LEU A 80 12.12 16.45 -4.98
N ILE A 81 12.12 15.47 -5.89
CA ILE A 81 11.02 15.23 -6.83
C ILE A 81 9.73 14.92 -6.05
N VAL A 82 9.77 13.98 -5.10
CA VAL A 82 8.61 13.62 -4.28
C VAL A 82 8.15 14.81 -3.43
N GLY A 83 9.08 15.62 -2.90
CA GLY A 83 8.77 16.83 -2.14
C GLY A 83 8.02 17.87 -2.98
N VAL A 84 8.42 18.06 -4.24
CA VAL A 84 7.71 18.93 -5.19
C VAL A 84 6.32 18.36 -5.49
N LEU A 85 6.20 17.06 -5.75
CA LEU A 85 4.91 16.39 -5.98
C LEU A 85 3.99 16.51 -4.76
N ALA A 86 4.51 16.37 -3.55
CA ALA A 86 3.76 16.51 -2.32
C ALA A 86 3.37 17.97 -2.01
N ARG A 87 4.08 18.96 -2.57
CA ARG A 87 3.79 20.39 -2.38
C ARG A 87 2.73 20.90 -3.36
N TYR A 88 2.82 20.48 -4.62
CA TYR A 88 1.99 21.02 -5.70
C TYR A 88 0.97 20.03 -6.24
N GLY A 89 1.05 18.75 -5.87
CA GLY A 89 0.10 17.71 -6.24
C GLY A 89 -1.08 17.63 -5.27
N SER A 90 -1.70 16.44 -5.20
CA SER A 90 -2.82 16.19 -4.29
C SER A 90 -2.33 16.11 -2.84
N GLU A 91 -3.13 16.64 -1.91
CA GLU A 91 -2.92 16.44 -0.47
C GLU A 91 -2.81 14.95 -0.10
N ARG A 92 -3.44 14.06 -0.87
CA ARG A 92 -3.39 12.59 -0.69
C ARG A 92 -2.02 11.96 -0.98
N ILE A 93 -1.09 12.70 -1.57
CA ILE A 93 0.30 12.23 -1.79
C ILE A 93 1.10 12.29 -0.48
N ARG A 94 0.66 13.13 0.47
CA ARG A 94 1.31 13.30 1.76
C ARG A 94 0.84 12.22 2.74
N GLY A 95 1.73 11.86 3.67
CA GLY A 95 1.41 10.92 4.72
C GLY A 95 1.31 9.48 4.22
N HIS A 96 0.70 8.63 5.05
CA HIS A 96 0.62 7.19 4.80
C HIS A 96 -0.70 6.75 4.14
N GLY A 97 -1.68 7.65 3.99
CA GLY A 97 -2.96 7.37 3.34
C GLY A 97 -3.98 6.63 4.21
N ILE A 98 -3.59 6.11 5.39
CA ILE A 98 -4.49 5.37 6.28
C ILE A 98 -5.47 6.30 7.01
N PRO A 99 -5.10 7.50 7.53
CA PRO A 99 -6.05 8.37 8.22
C PRO A 99 -7.09 8.89 7.26
N GLU A 100 -6.71 9.25 6.03
CA GLU A 100 -7.64 9.70 4.99
C GLU A 100 -8.60 8.58 4.57
N ALA A 101 -8.12 7.33 4.54
CA ALA A 101 -8.99 6.17 4.31
C ALA A 101 -9.98 6.00 5.47
N ILE A 102 -9.55 6.18 6.72
CA ILE A 102 -10.41 6.12 7.91
C ILE A 102 -11.47 7.23 7.89
N GLU A 103 -11.10 8.47 7.55
CA GLU A 103 -12.04 9.59 7.42
C GLU A 103 -13.10 9.38 6.33
N SER A 104 -12.80 8.57 5.30
CA SER A 104 -13.75 8.29 4.23
C SER A 104 -14.82 7.23 4.59
N ILE A 105 -14.57 6.44 5.63
CA ILE A 105 -15.48 5.37 6.08
C ILE A 105 -16.25 5.72 7.36
N LEU A 106 -15.80 6.74 8.10
CA LEU A 106 -16.31 7.15 9.41
C LEU A 106 -17.24 8.35 9.27
#